data_AF-A0A7C7D3E5-F1
#
_entry.id   AF-A0A7C7D3E5-F1
#
_cell.length_a   1.000
_cell.length_b   1.000
_cell.length_c   1.000
_cell.angle_alpha   90.00
_cell.angle_beta   90.00
_cell.angle_gamma   90.00
#
_symmetry.space_group_name_H-M   'P 1'
#
loop_
_entity.id
_entity.type
_entity.pdbx_description
1 polymer ?
#
loop_
_entity_poly.entity_id
_entity_poly.type
_entity_poly.pdbx_seq_one_letter_code
_entity_poly.pdbx_strand_id
1 'polypeptide(L)' 'MEFLVITGISGAGKSLVAKYMEDLGYFCVDNLPPALIPKFAE' A
#
# COMPACT_ATOMS: atom_id res chain seq x y z
N MET A 1 -2.10 -15.07 1.04
CA MET A 1 -2.20 -13.66 0.60
C MET A 1 -0.87 -13.00 0.88
N GLU A 2 -0.37 -12.21 -0.06
CA GLU A 2 0.82 -11.38 0.15
C GLU A 2 0.36 -9.98 0.57
N PHE A 3 0.99 -9.43 1.61
CA PHE A 3 0.72 -8.08 2.11
C PHE A 3 2.00 -7.25 1.98
N LEU A 4 1.91 -6.14 1.25
CA LEU A 4 3.06 -5.30 0.93
C LEU A 4 2.88 -3.91 1.55
N VAL A 5 3.92 -3.44 2.26
CA VAL A 5 3.93 -2.11 2.88
C VAL A 5 4.84 -1.19 2.06
N ILE A 6 4.26 -0.14 1.48
CA ILE A 6 5.01 0.91 0.78
C ILE A 6 5.37 2.01 1.79
N THR A 7 6.67 2.27 1.98
CA THR A 7 7.17 3.29 2.89
C THR A 7 8.29 4.12 2.23
N GLY A 8 8.64 5.26 2.84
CA GLY A 8 9.65 6.18 2.34
C GLY A 8 9.38 7.64 2.72
N ILE A 9 10.40 8.48 2.59
CA ILE A 9 10.29 9.93 2.86
C ILE A 9 9.30 10.62 1.91
N SER A 10 8.87 11.84 2.25
CA SER A 10 8.06 12.66 1.34
C SER A 10 8.83 12.90 0.04
N GLY A 11 8.19 12.72 -1.11
CA GLY A 11 8.84 12.80 -2.42
C GLY A 11 9.57 11.54 -2.89
N ALA A 12 9.65 10.47 -2.08
CA ALA A 12 10.33 9.21 -2.47
C ALA A 12 9.59 8.36 -3.54
N GLY A 13 8.46 8.84 -4.07
CA GLY A 13 7.72 8.14 -5.12
C GLY A 13 6.74 7.05 -4.64
N LYS A 14 6.33 7.04 -3.36
CA LYS A 14 5.36 6.06 -2.81
C LYS A 14 4.09 5.92 -3.66
N SER A 15 3.52 7.05 -4.09
CA SER A 15 2.31 7.07 -4.92
C SER A 15 2.54 6.47 -6.31
N LEU A 16 3.76 6.61 -6.87
CA LEU A 16 4.11 5.98 -8.14
C LEU A 16 4.24 4.46 -7.98
N VAL A 17 4.85 3.99 -6.89
CA VAL A 17 4.93 2.56 -6.57
C VAL A 17 3.54 1.96 -6.40
N ALA A 18 2.66 2.62 -5.64
CA ALA A 18 1.28 2.16 -5.45
C ALA A 18 0.56 1.97 -6.79
N LYS A 19 0.67 2.94 -7.71
CA LYS A 19 0.08 2.85 -9.05
C LYS A 19 0.58 1.63 -9.84
N TYR A 20 1.89 1.38 -9.83
CA TYR A 20 2.43 0.20 -10.52
C TYR A 20 2.00 -1.11 -9.86
N MET A 21 1.82 -1.13 -8.53
CA MET A 21 1.30 -2.30 -7.83
C MET A 21 -0.16 -2.54 -8.21
N GLU A 22 -0.99 -1.50 -8.34
CA GLU A 22 -2.36 -1.62 -8.85
C GLU A 22 -2.39 -2.19 -10.28
N ASP A 23 -1.50 -1.73 -11.16
CA ASP A 23 -1.37 -2.27 -12.53
C ASP A 23 -0.98 -3.76 -12.54
N LEU A 24 -0.26 -4.22 -11.51
CA LEU A 24 0.11 -5.63 -11.30
C LEU A 24 -0.99 -6.46 -10.62
N GLY A 25 -2.13 -5.85 -10.27
CA GLY A 25 -3.28 -6.51 -9.66
C GLY A 25 -3.32 -6.46 -8.13
N TYR A 26 -2.49 -5.64 -7.48
CA TYR A 26 -2.59 -5.41 -6.04
C TYR A 26 -3.71 -4.45 -5.70
N PHE A 27 -4.39 -4.69 -4.58
CA PHE A 27 -5.27 -3.71 -3.97
C PHE A 27 -4.46 -2.77 -3.06
N CYS A 28 -4.29 -1.52 -3.49
CA CYS A 28 -3.51 -0.53 -2.75
C CYS A 28 -4.43 0.39 -1.93
N VAL A 29 -4.01 0.71 -0.70
CA VAL A 29 -4.67 1.70 0.15
C VAL A 29 -3.61 2.67 0.69
N ASP A 30 -3.87 3.96 0.52
CA ASP A 30 -3.02 5.00 1.09
C ASP A 30 -3.58 5.46 2.45
N ASN A 31 -2.68 5.87 3.34
CA ASN A 31 -3.01 6.47 4.63
C ASN A 31 -3.94 5.61 5.54
N LEU A 32 -3.85 4.28 5.46
CA LEU A 32 -4.63 3.37 6.29
C LEU A 32 -4.18 3.45 7.77
N PRO A 33 -5.08 3.72 8.73
CA PRO A 33 -4.77 3.65 10.14
C PRO A 33 -4.26 2.26 10.55
N PRO A 34 -3.22 2.14 11.39
CA PRO A 34 -2.65 0.84 11.78
C PRO A 34 -3.66 -0.13 12.42
N ALA A 35 -4.63 0.40 13.14
CA ALA A 35 -5.69 -0.38 13.78
C ALA A 35 -6.62 -1.11 12.78
N LEU A 36 -6.64 -0.70 11.50
CA LEU A 36 -7.47 -1.30 10.46
C LEU A 36 -6.71 -2.33 9.61
N ILE A 37 -5.38 -2.44 9.75
CA ILE A 37 -4.54 -3.38 8.99
C ILE A 37 -5.03 -4.83 9.14
N PRO A 38 -5.37 -5.36 10.33
CA PRO A 38 -5.81 -6.75 10.48
C PRO A 38 -7.04 -7.06 9.63
N LYS A 39 -8.02 -6.14 9.61
CA LYS A 39 -9.25 -6.29 8.82
C LYS A 39 -9.03 -6.17 7.32
N PHE A 40 -8.00 -5.42 6.92
CA PHE A 40 -7.65 -5.25 5.51
C PHE A 40 -6.90 -6.46 4.96
N ALA A 41 -6.18 -7.18 5.82
CA ALA A 41 -5.39 -8.37 5.46
C ALA A 41 -6.18 -9.69 5.53
N GLU A 42 -7.45 -9.66 5.98
CA GLU A 42 -8.38 -10.80 5.97
C GLU A 42 -8.91 -11.15 4.57
#